data_AF-A0A3S9VHD6-F1
#
_entry.id   AF-A0A3S9VHD6-F1
#
_cell.length_a   1.000
_cell.length_b   1.000
_cell.length_c   1.000
_cell.angle_alpha   90.00
_cell.angle_beta   90.00
_cell.angle_gamma   90.00
#
_symmetry.space_group_name_H-M   'P 1'
#
loop_
_entity.id
_entity.type
_entity.pdbx_description
1 polymer ?
#
loop_
_entity_poly.entity_id
_entity_poly.type
_entity_poly.pdbx_seq_one_letter_code
_entity_poly.pdbx_strand_id
1 'polypeptide(L)' 'MNHVGFRAPSPAFVEDLHATMTTAGYEARLQTFGDGVVALFLPDPDGLRIEVSWYPDGVPPVD' A
#
# COMPACT_ATOMS: atom_id res chain seq x y z
N MET A 1 -8.83 -15.48 1.26
CA MET A 1 -8.23 -14.28 0.65
C MET A 1 -8.34 -13.18 1.68
N ASN A 2 -7.21 -12.62 2.14
CA ASN A 2 -7.21 -11.66 3.25
C ASN A 2 -7.02 -10.21 2.79
N HIS A 3 -6.57 -10.01 1.54
CA HIS A 3 -6.39 -8.71 0.92
C HIS A 3 -6.39 -8.85 -0.61
N VAL A 4 -6.47 -7.71 -1.32
CA VAL A 4 -6.23 -7.59 -2.76
C VAL A 4 -5.11 -6.58 -2.98
N GLY A 5 -4.04 -7.00 -3.66
CA GLY A 5 -2.83 -6.20 -3.86
C GLY A 5 -2.73 -5.55 -5.24
N PHE A 6 -2.23 -4.31 -5.28
CA PHE A 6 -1.90 -3.57 -6.49
C PHE A 6 -0.45 -3.08 -6.44
N ARG A 7 0.27 -3.21 -7.55
CA ARG A 7 1.62 -2.67 -7.67
C ARG A 7 1.59 -1.18 -7.97
N ALA A 8 2.30 -0.40 -7.16
CA ALA A 8 2.53 1.02 -7.40
C ALA A 8 3.71 1.26 -8.35
N PRO A 9 3.67 2.34 -9.15
CA PRO A 9 4.75 2.68 -10.09
C PRO A 9 5.99 3.27 -9.41
N SER A 10 5.84 3.85 -8.22
CA SER A 10 6.92 4.51 -7.47
C SER A 10 6.60 4.52 -5.97
N PRO A 11 7.59 4.70 -5.08
CA PRO A 11 7.31 4.87 -3.64
C PRO A 11 6.55 6.18 -3.38
N ALA A 12 6.86 7.25 -4.12
CA ALA A 12 6.15 8.52 -4.05
C ALA A 12 4.64 8.38 -4.34
N PHE A 13 4.26 7.51 -5.29
CA PHE A 13 2.85 7.23 -5.55
C PHE A 13 2.13 6.65 -4.32
N VAL A 14 2.80 5.78 -3.57
CA VAL A 14 2.23 5.18 -2.34
C VAL A 14 2.04 6.24 -1.26
N GLU A 15 3.01 7.14 -1.10
CA GLU A 15 2.95 8.27 -0.16
C GLU A 15 1.86 9.29 -0.53
N ASP A 16 1.75 9.65 -1.81
CA ASP A 16 0.72 10.57 -2.33
C ASP A 16 -0.68 9.97 -2.16
N LEU A 17 -0.83 8.66 -2.41
CA LEU A 17 -2.10 7.96 -2.20
C LEU A 17 -2.47 7.94 -0.70
N HIS A 18 -1.50 7.69 0.19
CA HIS A 18 -1.72 7.75 1.63
C HIS A 18 -2.21 9.14 2.07
N ALA A 19 -1.57 10.21 1.59
CA ALA A 19 -1.98 11.58 1.89
C ALA A 19 -3.40 11.89 1.38
N THR A 20 -3.71 11.42 0.16
CA THR A 20 -5.04 11.59 -0.46
C THR A 20 -6.13 10.89 0.35
N MET A 21 -5.92 9.61 0.70
CA MET A 21 -6.90 8.81 1.45
C MET A 21 -7.12 9.35 2.86
N THR A 22 -6.04 9.72 3.55
CA THR A 22 -6.12 10.32 4.88
C THR A 22 -6.88 11.65 4.85
N THR A 23 -6.61 12.50 3.85
CA THR A 23 -7.32 13.79 3.67
C THR A 23 -8.81 13.59 3.40
N ALA A 24 -9.16 12.53 2.68
CA ALA A 24 -10.55 12.15 2.43
C ALA A 24 -11.25 11.50 3.66
N GLY A 25 -10.53 11.34 4.78
CA GLY A 25 -11.08 10.80 6.03
C GLY A 25 -11.10 9.27 6.10
N TYR A 26 -10.40 8.58 5.19
CA TYR A 26 -10.25 7.13 5.25
C TYR A 26 -9.08 6.74 6.16
N GLU A 27 -9.21 5.59 6.82
CA GLU A 27 -8.09 4.95 7.47
C GLU A 27 -7.09 4.47 6.40
N ALA A 28 -5.84 4.90 6.54
CA ALA A 28 -4.77 4.58 5.59
C ALA A 28 -3.49 4.33 6.38
N ARG A 29 -2.95 3.11 6.31
CA ARG A 29 -1.76 2.72 7.06
C ARG A 29 -0.57 2.54 6.13
N LEU A 30 0.35 3.49 6.16
CA LEU A 30 1.62 3.43 5.43
C LEU A 30 2.67 2.64 6.22
N GLN A 31 3.39 1.74 5.55
CA GLN A 31 4.51 0.99 6.13
C GLN A 31 5.69 0.93 5.16
N THR A 32 6.90 0.97 5.73
CA THR A 32 8.15 0.74 5.01
C THR A 32 8.83 -0.49 5.60
N PHE A 33 9.23 -1.42 4.75
CA PHE A 33 9.92 -2.65 5.15
C PHE A 33 11.43 -2.53 4.93
N GLY A 34 12.21 -3.43 5.55
CA GLY A 34 13.67 -3.32 5.60
C GLY A 34 14.39 -3.46 4.26
N ASP A 35 13.74 -4.02 3.25
CA ASP A 35 14.20 -4.10 1.86
C ASP A 35 13.86 -2.85 1.04
N GLY A 36 13.21 -1.85 1.63
CA GLY A 36 12.80 -0.62 0.96
C GLY A 36 11.42 -0.70 0.30
N VAL A 37 10.68 -1.79 0.49
CA VAL A 37 9.28 -1.89 0.05
C VAL A 37 8.44 -0.87 0.80
N VAL A 38 7.59 -0.16 0.07
CA VAL A 38 6.64 0.81 0.63
C VAL A 38 5.23 0.32 0.33
N ALA A 39 4.43 0.08 1.37
CA ALA A 39 3.09 -0.45 1.25
C ALA A 39 2.06 0.43 1.94
N LEU A 40 0.92 0.63 1.29
CA LEU A 40 -0.26 1.26 1.85
C LEU A 40 -1.35 0.23 2.04
N PHE A 41 -1.89 0.17 3.26
CA PHE A 41 -3.03 -0.67 3.60
C PHE A 41 -4.28 0.17 3.85
N LEU A 42 -5.37 -0.18 3.18
CA LEU A 42 -6.68 0.45 3.33
C LEU A 42 -7.71 -0.62 3.73
N PRO A 43 -8.53 -0.40 4.77
CA PRO A 43 -9.63 -1.30 5.07
C PRO A 43 -10.69 -1.19 3.98
N ASP A 44 -11.22 -2.34 3.57
CA ASP A 44 -12.36 -2.41 2.67
C ASP A 44 -13.65 -2.70 3.50
N PRO A 45 -14.79 -2.06 3.20
CA PRO A 45 -16.03 -2.23 3.97
C PRO A 45 -16.55 -3.68 4.03
N ASP A 46 -16.20 -4.53 3.07
CA ASP A 46 -16.60 -5.94 3.06
C ASP A 46 -15.71 -6.81 3.97
N GLY A 47 -14.80 -6.19 4.72
CA GLY A 47 -13.89 -6.85 5.66
C GLY A 47 -12.59 -7.35 5.02
N LEU A 48 -12.35 -7.01 3.75
CA LEU A 48 -11.06 -7.21 3.08
C LEU A 48 -10.10 -6.06 3.39
N ARG A 49 -8.89 -6.14 2.83
CA ARG A 49 -7.90 -5.07 2.86
C ARG A 49 -7.40 -4.83 1.44
N ILE A 50 -7.29 -3.57 1.04
CA ILE A 50 -6.56 -3.19 -0.16
C ILE A 50 -5.11 -2.93 0.23
N GLU A 51 -4.19 -3.50 -0.53
CA GLU A 51 -2.76 -3.22 -0.44
C GLU A 51 -2.29 -2.54 -1.73
N VAL A 52 -1.57 -1.43 -1.60
CA VAL A 52 -0.90 -0.75 -2.72
C VAL A 52 0.57 -0.62 -2.39
N SER A 53 1.41 -1.38 -3.11
CA SER A 53 2.82 -1.56 -2.74
C SER A 53 3.78 -1.27 -3.89
N TRP A 54 4.85 -0.54 -3.58
CA TRP A 54 6.01 -0.39 -4.46
C TRP A 54 7.16 -1.28 -3.96
N TYR A 55 7.78 -1.99 -4.89
CA TYR A 55 8.93 -2.85 -4.64
C TYR A 55 10.14 -2.28 -5.38
N PRO A 56 11.30 -2.15 -4.71
CA PRO A 56 12.57 -1.86 -5.37
C PRO A 56 12.92 -2.89 -6.44
N ASP A 57 13.77 -2.49 -7.39
CA ASP A 57 14.25 -3.39 -8.43
C ASP A 57 14.96 -4.61 -7.81
N GLY A 58 14.57 -5.80 -8.27
CA GLY A 58 15.12 -7.07 -7.78
C GLY A 58 14.46 -7.60 -6.49
N VAL A 59 13.56 -6.85 -5.86
CA VAL A 59 12.77 -7.32 -4.70
C VAL A 59 11.44 -7.90 -5.21
N PRO A 60 11.16 -9.20 -5.01
CA PRO A 60 9.89 -9.79 -5.44
C PRO A 60 8.75 -9.41 -4.48
N PRO A 61 7.50 -9.33 -4.97
CA PRO A 61 6.32 -9.31 -4.11
C PRO A 61 6.26 -10.54 -3.21
N VAL A 62 5.76 -10.35 -1.99
CA VAL A 62 5.50 -11.43 -1.03
C VAL A 62 3.98 -11.57 -0.89
N ASP A 63 3.46 -12.79 -1.09
CA ASP A 63 2.04 -13.13 -0.93
C ASP A 63 1.68 -13.49 0.52
#